data_AF-A0A1H1KZM7-F1
#
_entry.id   AF-A0A1H1KZM7-F1
#
_cell.length_a   1.000
_cell.length_b   1.000
_cell.length_c   1.000
_cell.angle_alpha   90.00
_cell.angle_beta   90.00
_cell.angle_gamma   90.00
#
_symmetry.space_group_name_H-M   'P 1'
#
loop_
_entity.id
_entity.type
_entity.pdbx_description
1 polymer ?
#
loop_
_entity_poly.entity_id
_entity_poly.type
_entity_poly.pdbx_seq_one_letter_code
_entity_poly.pdbx_strand_id
1 'polypeptide(L)'
;MTDAFAVRGERAKAPWHLWALALASLLWFAGGANDYVMTRTANAAYLGMAADSMGITVEEILAYFADYPLWASVCWALGVWGAVAGSLLLFARSRFARHAFLAALVGLAGSSAYLFASDAPAAFTGTAQLVFTFLIWASVIGMAWYAARMTKAGVLR
;
A
#
# COMPACT_ATOMS: atom_id res chain seq x y z
N MET A 1 39.12 28.69 -27.66
CA MET A 1 39.37 27.69 -26.60
C MET A 1 38.68 28.20 -25.35
N THR A 2 37.41 27.87 -25.18
CA THR A 2 36.57 28.31 -24.06
C THR A 2 35.95 27.07 -23.46
N ASP A 3 36.56 26.60 -22.36
CA ASP A 3 36.01 25.54 -21.53
C ASP A 3 34.72 26.06 -20.89
N ALA A 4 33.61 25.73 -21.54
CA ALA A 4 32.30 25.92 -20.97
C ALA A 4 32.18 25.03 -19.73
N PHE A 5 32.21 25.67 -18.57
CA PHE A 5 31.95 25.08 -17.26
C PHE A 5 30.66 24.26 -17.30
N ALA A 6 30.83 22.94 -17.45
CA ALA A 6 29.78 22.00 -17.15
C ALA A 6 29.49 22.11 -15.65
N VAL A 7 28.46 22.89 -15.30
CA VAL A 7 27.84 22.82 -13.97
C VAL A 7 27.20 21.44 -13.88
N ARG A 8 27.99 20.44 -13.51
CA ARG A 8 27.49 19.15 -13.07
C ARG A 8 26.70 19.44 -11.80
N GLY A 9 25.37 19.54 -11.92
CA GLY A 9 24.50 19.61 -10.75
C GLY A 9 24.93 18.50 -9.78
N GLU A 10 25.36 18.90 -8.58
CA GLU A 10 25.82 17.95 -7.58
C GLU A 10 24.73 16.90 -7.37
N ARG A 11 25.10 15.63 -7.57
CA ARG A 11 24.15 14.52 -7.43
C ARG A 11 23.71 14.46 -5.97
N ALA A 12 22.45 14.77 -5.69
CA ALA A 12 21.88 14.54 -4.37
C ALA A 12 22.14 13.08 -3.95
N LYS A 13 22.97 12.92 -2.92
CA LYS A 13 23.31 11.62 -2.34
C LYS A 13 22.02 11.04 -1.75
N ALA A 14 21.80 9.73 -1.93
CA ALA A 14 20.68 9.08 -1.27
C ALA A 14 20.93 9.11 0.25
N PRO A 15 20.05 9.74 1.05
CA PRO A 15 20.18 9.71 2.49
C PRO A 15 19.87 8.31 3.03
N TRP A 16 20.43 7.95 4.19
CA TRP A 16 20.24 6.62 4.78
C TRP A 16 18.76 6.28 5.03
N HIS A 17 17.96 7.28 5.42
CA HIS A 17 16.55 7.10 5.74
C HIS A 17 15.71 6.71 4.51
N LEU A 18 16.17 6.99 3.28
CA LEU A 18 15.51 6.51 2.08
C LEU A 18 15.52 4.99 2.01
N TRP A 19 16.65 4.36 2.33
CA TRP A 19 16.79 2.91 2.30
C TRP A 19 16.03 2.27 3.47
N ALA A 20 16.12 2.86 4.66
CA ALA A 20 15.38 2.39 5.82
C ALA A 20 13.86 2.43 5.58
N LEU A 21 13.33 3.55 5.06
CA LEU A 21 11.91 3.68 4.75
C LEU A 21 11.47 2.81 3.56
N ALA A 22 12.32 2.65 2.54
CA ALA A 22 12.02 1.74 1.43
C ALA A 22 11.87 0.29 1.93
N LEU A 23 12.79 -0.18 2.79
CA LEU A 23 12.72 -1.53 3.38
C LEU A 23 11.53 -1.66 4.32
N ALA A 24 11.36 -0.73 5.26
CA ALA A 24 10.29 -0.78 6.24
C ALA A 24 8.90 -0.76 5.57
N SER A 25 8.71 0.13 4.57
CA SER A 25 7.46 0.17 3.82
C SER A 25 7.23 -1.07 2.98
N LEU A 26 8.28 -1.64 2.34
CA LEU A 26 8.13 -2.87 1.56
C LEU A 26 7.69 -4.04 2.45
N LEU A 27 8.32 -4.21 3.62
CA LEU A 27 7.95 -5.26 4.57
C LEU A 27 6.53 -5.06 5.12
N TRP A 28 6.17 -3.81 5.46
CA TRP A 28 4.82 -3.47 5.92
C TRP A 28 3.74 -3.77 4.87
N PHE A 29 3.93 -3.31 3.63
CA PHE A 29 2.95 -3.50 2.56
C PHE A 29 2.97 -4.91 1.96
N ALA A 30 4.04 -5.69 2.16
CA ALA A 30 4.05 -7.11 1.83
C ALA A 30 2.98 -7.91 2.60
N GLY A 31 2.62 -7.48 3.82
CA GLY A 31 1.51 -8.06 4.57
C GLY A 31 0.18 -7.95 3.81
N GLY A 32 -0.15 -6.76 3.30
CA GLY A 32 -1.34 -6.54 2.48
C GLY A 32 -1.30 -7.27 1.14
N ALA A 33 -0.12 -7.41 0.53
CA ALA A 33 0.06 -8.21 -0.69
C ALA A 33 -0.17 -9.70 -0.45
N ASN A 34 0.33 -10.22 0.68
CA ASN A 34 0.08 -11.60 1.08
C ASN A 34 -1.43 -11.81 1.35
N ASP A 35 -2.07 -10.95 2.13
CA ASP A 35 -3.51 -11.00 2.40
C ASP A 35 -4.35 -11.01 1.11
N TYR A 36 -4.02 -10.13 0.16
CA TYR A 36 -4.66 -10.09 -1.16
C TYR A 36 -4.51 -11.43 -1.89
N VAL A 37 -3.29 -11.97 -1.98
CA VAL A 37 -3.05 -13.23 -2.69
C VAL A 37 -3.77 -14.39 -2.01
N MET A 38 -3.67 -14.50 -0.68
CA MET A 38 -4.28 -15.60 0.07
C MET A 38 -5.81 -15.57 -0.01
N THR A 39 -6.41 -14.38 0.04
CA THR A 39 -7.86 -14.22 -0.12
C THR A 39 -8.31 -14.56 -1.53
N ARG A 40 -7.61 -14.06 -2.57
CA ARG A 40 -7.97 -14.32 -3.98
C ARG A 40 -7.76 -15.77 -4.40
N THR A 41 -6.84 -16.48 -3.75
CA THR A 41 -6.59 -17.90 -3.97
C THR A 41 -7.38 -18.80 -3.01
N ALA A 42 -8.26 -18.21 -2.19
CA ALA A 42 -9.08 -18.91 -1.20
C ALA A 42 -8.25 -19.86 -0.31
N ASN A 43 -7.09 -19.41 0.16
CA ASN A 43 -6.21 -20.22 1.00
C ASN A 43 -6.85 -20.49 2.36
N ALA A 44 -7.42 -21.67 2.54
CA ALA A 44 -8.17 -22.04 3.73
C ALA A 44 -7.36 -21.96 5.03
N ALA A 45 -6.07 -22.30 5.01
CA ALA A 45 -5.23 -22.25 6.21
C ALA A 45 -4.98 -20.80 6.66
N TYR A 46 -4.68 -19.90 5.72
CA TYR A 46 -4.51 -18.49 6.02
C TYR A 46 -5.82 -17.84 6.48
N LEU A 47 -6.90 -18.07 5.74
CA LEU A 47 -8.21 -17.51 6.07
C LEU A 47 -8.76 -18.09 7.37
N GLY A 48 -8.43 -19.33 7.72
CA GLY A 48 -8.76 -19.94 9.02
C GLY A 48 -8.15 -19.17 10.18
N MET A 49 -6.87 -18.78 10.10
CA MET A 49 -6.25 -17.94 11.13
C MET A 49 -6.93 -16.57 11.27
N ALA A 50 -7.32 -15.95 10.15
CA ALA A 50 -8.04 -14.69 10.17
C ALA A 50 -9.44 -14.86 10.78
N ALA A 51 -10.16 -15.89 10.36
CA ALA A 51 -11.48 -16.27 10.84
C ALA A 51 -11.50 -16.48 12.36
N ASP A 52 -10.54 -17.25 12.89
CA ASP A 52 -10.36 -17.48 14.33
C ASP A 52 -10.15 -16.17 15.09
N SER A 53 -9.34 -15.25 14.55
CA SER A 53 -9.08 -13.95 15.17
C SER A 53 -10.28 -12.98 15.14
N MET A 54 -11.18 -13.17 14.18
CA MET A 54 -12.35 -12.33 13.93
C MET A 54 -13.63 -12.91 14.54
N GLY A 55 -13.62 -14.18 14.95
CA GLY A 55 -14.79 -14.87 15.49
C GLY A 55 -15.86 -15.17 14.44
N ILE A 56 -15.45 -15.39 13.19
CA ILE A 56 -16.32 -15.73 12.05
C ILE A 56 -15.80 -17.00 11.36
N THR A 57 -16.53 -17.52 10.38
CA THR A 57 -16.15 -18.67 9.56
C THR A 57 -15.36 -18.27 8.33
N VAL A 58 -14.60 -19.21 7.75
CA VAL A 58 -13.91 -18.99 6.47
C VAL A 58 -14.91 -18.74 5.34
N GLU A 59 -16.06 -19.43 5.39
CA GLU A 59 -17.15 -19.28 4.44
C GLU A 59 -17.75 -17.87 4.46
N GLU A 60 -17.93 -17.26 5.63
CA GLU A 60 -18.37 -15.86 5.75
C GLU A 60 -17.37 -14.88 5.12
N ILE A 61 -16.06 -15.12 5.30
CA ILE A 61 -15.02 -14.31 4.65
C ILE A 61 -15.13 -14.45 3.13
N LEU A 62 -15.16 -15.69 2.62
CA LEU A 62 -15.20 -15.95 1.19
C LEU A 62 -16.47 -15.40 0.53
N ALA A 63 -17.62 -15.51 1.19
CA ALA A 63 -18.88 -14.96 0.71
C ALA A 63 -18.80 -13.43 0.53
N TYR A 64 -18.26 -12.72 1.53
CA TYR A 64 -18.09 -11.27 1.43
C TYR A 64 -17.20 -10.85 0.25
N PHE A 65 -16.07 -11.54 0.04
CA PHE A 65 -15.15 -11.22 -1.06
C PHE A 65 -15.66 -11.70 -2.44
N ALA A 66 -16.52 -12.72 -2.49
CA ALA A 66 -17.16 -13.17 -3.73
C ALA A 66 -18.14 -12.11 -4.27
N ASP A 67 -18.77 -11.34 -3.39
CA ASP A 67 -19.71 -10.28 -3.75
C ASP A 67 -19.03 -8.96 -4.16
N TYR A 68 -17.70 -8.90 -4.20
CA TYR A 68 -16.98 -7.69 -4.58
C TYR A 68 -17.35 -7.26 -6.01
N PRO A 69 -17.94 -6.06 -6.20
CA PRO A 69 -18.09 -5.52 -7.53
C PRO A 69 -16.71 -5.23 -8.12
N LEU A 70 -16.62 -5.21 -9.45
CA LEU A 70 -15.35 -5.04 -10.17
C LEU A 70 -14.56 -3.81 -9.71
N TRP A 71 -15.23 -2.70 -9.44
CA TRP A 71 -14.57 -1.47 -9.01
C TRP A 71 -13.92 -1.62 -7.62
N ALA A 72 -14.58 -2.27 -6.66
CA ALA A 72 -14.04 -2.50 -5.31
C ALA A 72 -12.84 -3.46 -5.36
N SER A 73 -12.97 -4.50 -6.19
CA SER A 73 -11.91 -5.45 -6.53
C SER A 73 -10.66 -4.74 -7.10
N VAL A 74 -10.86 -3.82 -8.05
CA VAL A 74 -9.79 -3.02 -8.66
C VAL A 74 -9.19 -2.03 -7.66
N CYS A 75 -10.00 -1.34 -6.86
CA CYS A 75 -9.52 -0.43 -5.82
C CYS A 75 -8.63 -1.15 -4.80
N TRP A 76 -9.02 -2.35 -4.37
CA TRP A 76 -8.22 -3.13 -3.42
C TRP A 76 -6.87 -3.54 -4.03
N ALA A 77 -6.89 -4.06 -5.25
CA ALA A 77 -5.67 -4.40 -5.97
C ALA A 77 -4.77 -3.17 -6.15
N LEU A 78 -5.34 -2.02 -6.52
CA LEU A 78 -4.60 -0.77 -6.71
C LEU A 78 -3.99 -0.27 -5.39
N GLY A 79 -4.73 -0.37 -4.29
CA GLY A 79 -4.27 -0.01 -2.95
C GLY A 79 -3.04 -0.81 -2.53
N VAL A 80 -3.15 -2.13 -2.63
CA VAL A 80 -2.10 -3.08 -2.23
C VAL A 80 -0.88 -2.99 -3.14
N TRP A 81 -1.06 -3.20 -4.44
CA TRP A 81 0.04 -3.29 -5.38
C TRP A 81 0.67 -1.93 -5.68
N GLY A 82 -0.10 -0.84 -5.58
CA GLY A 82 0.42 0.52 -5.66
C GLY A 82 1.38 0.82 -4.51
N ALA A 83 1.08 0.38 -3.29
CA ALA A 83 1.94 0.60 -2.13
C ALA A 83 3.25 -0.21 -2.25
N VAL A 84 3.16 -1.48 -2.65
CA VAL A 84 4.33 -2.33 -2.93
C VAL A 84 5.20 -1.72 -4.03
N ALA A 85 4.59 -1.34 -5.16
CA ALA A 85 5.30 -0.70 -6.26
C ALA A 85 5.96 0.61 -5.82
N GLY A 86 5.29 1.41 -4.99
CA GLY A 86 5.86 2.63 -4.40
C GLY A 86 7.12 2.36 -3.59
N SER A 87 7.11 1.33 -2.75
CA SER A 87 8.27 0.92 -1.95
C SER A 87 9.43 0.41 -2.81
N LEU A 88 9.15 -0.39 -3.84
CA LEU A 88 10.17 -0.84 -4.79
C LEU A 88 10.76 0.32 -5.60
N LEU A 89 9.92 1.28 -6.00
CA LEU A 89 10.37 2.47 -6.71
C LEU A 89 11.20 3.41 -5.82
N LEU A 90 11.00 3.42 -4.50
CA LEU A 90 11.89 4.12 -3.58
C LEU A 90 13.29 3.50 -3.56
N PHE A 91 13.41 2.16 -3.55
CA PHE A 91 14.70 1.48 -3.70
C PHE A 91 15.38 1.84 -5.03
N ALA A 92 14.61 1.86 -6.12
CA ALA A 92 15.09 2.29 -7.43
C ALA A 92 15.37 3.81 -7.52
N ARG A 93 15.07 4.56 -6.46
CA ARG A 93 15.12 6.03 -6.40
C ARG A 93 14.36 6.69 -7.54
N SER A 94 13.23 6.14 -7.94
CA SER A 94 12.43 6.65 -9.05
C SER A 94 11.42 7.69 -8.58
N ARG A 95 11.30 8.79 -9.33
CA ARG A 95 10.26 9.82 -9.13
C ARG A 95 8.85 9.26 -9.31
N PHE A 96 8.71 8.09 -9.94
CA PHE A 96 7.42 7.41 -10.08
C PHE A 96 6.91 6.82 -8.76
N ALA A 97 7.75 6.68 -7.73
CA ALA A 97 7.33 6.22 -6.40
C ALA A 97 6.15 7.06 -5.86
N ARG A 98 6.18 8.38 -6.07
CA ARG A 98 5.09 9.27 -5.65
C ARG A 98 3.76 8.89 -6.31
N HIS A 99 3.77 8.52 -7.59
CA HIS A 99 2.56 8.23 -8.35
C HIS A 99 2.00 6.87 -7.94
N ALA A 100 2.87 5.89 -7.69
CA ALA A 100 2.48 4.60 -7.15
C ALA A 100 1.81 4.71 -5.77
N PHE A 101 2.35 5.51 -4.84
CA PHE A 101 1.70 5.75 -3.55
C PHE A 101 0.40 6.56 -3.65
N LEU A 102 0.28 7.49 -4.61
CA LEU A 102 -0.99 8.18 -4.86
C LEU A 102 -2.04 7.23 -5.43
N ALA A 103 -1.66 6.34 -6.36
CA ALA A 103 -2.54 5.28 -6.84
C ALA A 103 -2.97 4.36 -5.70
N ALA A 104 -2.04 3.99 -4.82
CA ALA A 104 -2.34 3.22 -3.62
C ALA A 104 -3.35 3.94 -2.71
N LEU A 105 -3.21 5.25 -2.53
CA LEU A 105 -4.12 6.05 -1.71
C LEU A 105 -5.53 6.10 -2.32
N VAL A 106 -5.64 6.24 -3.64
CA VAL A 106 -6.93 6.17 -4.35
C VAL A 106 -7.56 4.79 -4.22
N GLY A 107 -6.76 3.72 -4.37
CA GLY A 107 -7.22 2.36 -4.16
C GLY A 107 -7.73 2.13 -2.73
N LEU A 108 -6.95 2.56 -1.74
CA LEU A 108 -7.32 2.49 -0.33
C LEU A 108 -8.62 3.27 -0.04
N ALA A 109 -8.77 4.46 -0.61
CA ALA A 109 -10.00 5.25 -0.49
C ALA A 109 -11.22 4.50 -1.02
N GLY A 110 -11.11 3.91 -2.21
CA GLY A 110 -12.19 3.12 -2.80
C GLY A 110 -12.52 1.87 -2.00
N SER A 111 -11.50 1.16 -1.50
CA SER A 111 -11.69 -0.03 -0.65
C SER A 111 -12.34 0.32 0.68
N SER A 112 -11.93 1.40 1.34
CA SER A 112 -12.58 1.88 2.57
C SER A 112 -14.02 2.31 2.31
N ALA A 113 -14.28 3.03 1.21
CA ALA A 113 -15.64 3.41 0.83
C ALA A 113 -16.54 2.18 0.62
N TYR A 114 -16.04 1.13 -0.04
CA TYR A 114 -16.78 -0.12 -0.18
C TYR A 114 -17.05 -0.80 1.17
N LEU A 115 -16.04 -0.90 2.04
CA LEU A 115 -16.18 -1.53 3.35
C LEU A 115 -17.31 -0.87 4.18
N PHE A 116 -17.40 0.46 4.17
CA PHE A 116 -18.41 1.18 4.94
C PHE A 116 -19.77 1.33 4.23
N ALA A 117 -19.85 1.09 2.93
CA ALA A 117 -21.09 1.16 2.16
C ALA A 117 -21.73 -0.21 1.89
N SER A 118 -21.00 -1.29 2.09
CA SER A 118 -21.48 -2.66 1.92
C SER A 118 -22.03 -3.24 3.23
N ASP A 119 -22.76 -4.35 3.13
CA ASP A 119 -23.22 -5.16 4.27
C ASP A 119 -22.07 -6.03 4.82
N ALA A 120 -20.91 -5.43 5.05
CA ALA A 120 -19.75 -6.12 5.58
C ALA A 120 -20.05 -6.74 6.96
N PRO A 121 -19.62 -7.99 7.22
CA PRO A 121 -19.68 -8.57 8.56
C PRO A 121 -19.09 -7.61 9.61
N ALA A 122 -19.77 -7.48 10.76
CA ALA A 122 -19.34 -6.56 11.82
C ALA A 122 -17.89 -6.81 12.29
N ALA A 123 -17.41 -8.04 12.14
CA ALA A 123 -16.02 -8.43 12.40
C ALA A 123 -15.00 -7.65 11.55
N PHE A 124 -15.34 -7.27 10.31
CA PHE A 124 -14.47 -6.45 9.45
C PHE A 124 -14.46 -4.96 9.82
N THR A 125 -15.35 -4.53 10.70
CA THR A 125 -15.39 -3.16 11.24
C THR A 125 -15.18 -3.11 12.75
N GLY A 126 -14.69 -4.20 13.36
CA GLY A 126 -14.32 -4.23 14.77
C GLY A 126 -13.19 -3.24 15.11
N THR A 127 -13.07 -2.86 16.37
CA THR A 127 -12.09 -1.84 16.82
C THR A 127 -10.66 -2.13 16.36
N ALA A 128 -10.21 -3.38 16.46
CA ALA A 128 -8.86 -3.77 16.02
C ALA A 128 -8.68 -3.53 14.51
N GLN A 129 -9.69 -3.88 13.70
CA GLN A 129 -9.65 -3.70 12.25
C GLN A 129 -9.71 -2.22 11.85
N LEU A 130 -10.46 -1.40 12.57
CA LEU A 130 -10.48 0.05 12.37
C LEU A 130 -9.13 0.70 12.71
N VAL A 131 -8.50 0.28 13.82
CA VAL A 131 -7.14 0.74 14.18
C VAL A 131 -6.14 0.33 13.11
N PHE A 132 -6.19 -0.92 12.63
CA PHE A 132 -5.30 -1.39 11.57
C PHE A 132 -5.52 -0.62 10.25
N THR A 133 -6.78 -0.37 9.89
CA THR A 133 -7.15 0.45 8.73
C THR A 133 -6.57 1.87 8.86
N PHE A 134 -6.68 2.49 10.02
CA PHE A 134 -6.08 3.81 10.29
C PHE A 134 -4.55 3.79 10.12
N LEU A 135 -3.87 2.75 10.62
CA LEU A 135 -2.42 2.60 10.46
C LEU A 135 -2.01 2.45 8.99
N ILE A 136 -2.80 1.75 8.18
CA ILE A 136 -2.57 1.65 6.73
C ILE A 136 -2.70 3.02 6.08
N TRP A 137 -3.77 3.77 6.38
CA TRP A 137 -3.96 5.13 5.89
C TRP A 137 -2.79 6.04 6.25
N ALA A 138 -2.40 6.07 7.53
CA ALA A 138 -1.26 6.86 8.00
C ALA A 138 0.04 6.49 7.28
N SER A 139 0.27 5.19 7.07
CA SER A 139 1.46 4.69 6.38
C SER A 139 1.49 5.10 4.91
N VAL A 140 0.40 4.91 4.16
CA VAL A 140 0.34 5.26 2.73
C VAL A 140 0.45 6.78 2.53
N ILE A 141 -0.25 7.57 3.35
CA ILE A 141 -0.15 9.05 3.32
C ILE A 141 1.28 9.49 3.64
N GLY A 142 1.88 8.95 4.70
CA GLY A 142 3.25 9.27 5.09
C GLY A 142 4.26 8.95 3.99
N MET A 143 4.12 7.79 3.34
CA MET A 143 4.99 7.38 2.23
C MET A 143 4.76 8.21 0.96
N ALA A 144 3.52 8.56 0.63
CA ALA A 144 3.21 9.47 -0.48
C ALA A 144 3.85 10.86 -0.26
N TRP A 145 3.69 11.41 0.95
CA TRP A 145 4.29 12.67 1.35
C TRP A 145 5.82 12.62 1.29
N TYR A 146 6.41 11.57 1.86
CA TYR A 146 7.86 11.37 1.84
C TYR A 146 8.41 11.28 0.41
N ALA A 147 7.78 10.48 -0.46
CA ALA A 147 8.17 10.34 -1.86
C ALA A 147 8.07 11.69 -2.60
N ALA A 148 7.03 12.48 -2.33
CA ALA A 148 6.90 13.82 -2.89
C ALA A 148 8.03 14.76 -2.44
N ARG A 149 8.40 14.72 -1.15
CA ARG A 149 9.53 15.52 -0.61
C ARG A 149 10.87 15.10 -1.21
N MET A 150 11.13 13.81 -1.33
CA MET A 150 12.38 13.29 -1.92
C MET A 150 12.46 13.52 -3.43
N THR A 151 11.32 13.56 -4.14
CA THR A 151 11.28 13.98 -5.55
C THR A 151 11.63 15.46 -5.68
N LYS A 152 11.03 16.33 -4.87
CA LYS A 152 11.33 17.78 -4.87
C LYS A 152 12.78 18.08 -4.49
N ALA A 153 13.37 17.27 -3.62
CA ALA A 153 14.77 17.38 -3.21
C ALA A 153 15.77 16.79 -4.23
N GLY A 154 15.32 16.26 -5.38
CA GLY A 154 16.18 15.64 -6.39
C GLY A 154 16.81 14.31 -5.97
N VAL A 155 16.36 13.73 -4.86
CA VAL A 155 16.82 12.42 -4.36
C VAL A 155 16.25 11.29 -5.21
N LEU A 156 14.96 11.40 -5.59
CA LEU A 156 14.27 10.53 -6.55
C LEU A 156 14.33 11.14 -7.96
N ARG A 157 14.43 10.30 -9.00
CA ARG A 157 14.76 10.67 -10.39
C ARG A 157 13.74 10.18 -11.40
#